data_AF-A0A442FM77-F1
#
_entry.id   AF-A0A442FM77-F1
#
_cell.length_a   1.000
_cell.length_b   1.000
_cell.length_c   1.000
_cell.angle_alpha   90.00
_cell.angle_beta   90.00
_cell.angle_gamma   90.00
#
_symmetry.space_group_name_H-M   'P 1'
#
loop_
_entity.id
_entity.type
_entity.pdbx_description
1 polymer ?
#
loop_
_entity_poly.entity_id
_entity_poly.type
_entity_poly.pdbx_seq_one_letter_code
_entity_poly.pdbx_strand_id
1 'polypeptide(L)' 'MRLDRLLHARVDKMLLEQFQRAKRIIERERLEVDRVDEALLIKGTLDASEVVELIAQQPRLKLVGGDDRKTG' A
#
# COMPACT_ATOMS: atom_id res chain seq x y z
N MET A 1 -12.93 -32.10 17.48
CA MET A 1 -11.74 -32.62 16.74
C MET A 1 -11.78 -32.33 15.23
N ARG A 2 -12.78 -32.79 14.44
CA ARG A 2 -12.83 -32.50 12.98
C ARG A 2 -13.33 -31.09 12.64
N LEU A 3 -14.31 -30.59 13.40
CA LEU A 3 -14.85 -29.23 13.26
C LEU A 3 -13.79 -28.16 13.58
N ASP A 4 -13.01 -28.38 14.66
CA ASP A 4 -11.93 -27.47 15.04
C ASP A 4 -10.90 -27.33 13.92
N ARG A 5 -10.51 -28.45 13.28
CA ARG A 5 -9.57 -28.41 12.15
C ARG A 5 -10.10 -27.63 10.95
N LEU A 6 -11.39 -27.76 10.63
CA LEU A 6 -12.03 -27.00 9.55
C LEU A 6 -12.10 -25.50 9.87
N LEU A 7 -12.37 -25.15 11.13
CA LEU A 7 -12.38 -23.77 11.59
C LEU A 7 -10.98 -23.15 11.48
N HIS A 8 -9.95 -23.84 11.96
CA HIS A 8 -8.55 -23.37 11.85
C HIS A 8 -8.16 -23.17 10.39
N ALA A 9 -8.43 -24.12 9.51
CA ALA A 9 -8.11 -23.99 8.08
C ALA A 9 -8.80 -22.78 7.43
N ARG A 10 -10.04 -22.46 7.84
CA ARG A 10 -10.75 -21.28 7.34
C ARG A 10 -10.13 -19.97 7.86
N VAL A 11 -9.74 -19.94 9.13
CA VAL A 11 -9.05 -18.79 9.73
C VAL A 11 -7.70 -18.57 9.04
N ASP A 12 -6.90 -19.62 8.86
CA ASP A 12 -5.60 -19.54 8.20
C ASP A 12 -5.72 -19.03 6.76
N LYS A 13 -6.71 -19.53 6.02
CA LYS A 13 -7.01 -19.05 4.66
C LYS A 13 -7.34 -17.54 4.66
N MET A 14 -8.19 -17.09 5.57
CA MET A 14 -8.58 -15.68 5.68
C MET A 14 -7.37 -14.79 6.02
N LEU A 15 -6.52 -15.23 6.95
CA LEU A 15 -5.30 -14.52 7.32
C LEU A 15 -4.32 -14.43 6.14
N LEU A 16 -4.13 -15.52 5.40
CA LEU A 16 -3.27 -15.54 4.22
C LEU A 16 -3.77 -14.57 3.13
N GLU A 17 -5.08 -14.55 2.88
CA GLU A 17 -5.70 -13.63 1.91
C GLU A 17 -5.50 -12.16 2.32
N GLN A 18 -5.68 -11.83 3.60
CA GLN A 18 -5.44 -10.47 4.09
C GLN A 18 -3.96 -10.10 4.06
N PHE A 19 -3.05 -11.03 4.39
CA PHE A 19 -1.61 -10.81 4.28
C PHE A 19 -1.20 -10.49 2.84
N GLN A 20 -1.66 -11.29 1.86
CA GLN A 20 -1.40 -11.04 0.44
C GLN A 20 -2.01 -9.72 -0.04
N ARG A 21 -3.18 -9.33 0.48
CA ARG A 21 -3.79 -8.03 0.18
C ARG A 21 -2.95 -6.88 0.75
N ALA A 22 -2.53 -6.96 2.00
CA ALA A 22 -1.68 -5.96 2.63
C ALA A 22 -0.35 -5.81 1.89
N LYS A 23 0.30 -6.93 1.55
CA LYS A 23 1.53 -6.95 0.75
C LYS A 23 1.37 -6.20 -0.58
N ARG A 24 0.30 -6.47 -1.33
CA ARG A 24 0.01 -5.76 -2.60
C ARG A 24 -0.22 -4.26 -2.42
N ILE A 25 -0.82 -3.84 -1.32
CA ILE A 25 -1.02 -2.41 -1.02
C ILE A 25 0.33 -1.76 -0.75
N ILE A 26 1.15 -2.35 0.10
CA ILE A 26 2.49 -1.82 0.43
C ILE A 26 3.40 -1.79 -0.80
N GLU A 27 3.36 -2.82 -1.66
CA GLU A 27 4.11 -2.84 -2.91
C GLU A 27 3.66 -1.74 -3.88
N ARG A 28 2.35 -1.46 -3.95
CA ARG A 28 1.81 -0.41 -4.82
C ARG A 28 2.14 1.00 -4.33
N GLU A 29 2.11 1.22 -3.03
CA GLU A 29 2.38 2.52 -2.38
C GLU A 29 3.81 2.56 -1.80
N ARG A 30 4.77 1.89 -2.45
CA ARG A 30 6.12 1.67 -1.90
C ARG A 30 6.85 2.98 -1.61
N LEU A 31 6.73 3.96 -2.50
CA LEU A 31 7.41 5.25 -2.37
C LEU A 31 6.86 6.08 -1.21
N GLU A 32 5.53 6.04 -1.01
CA GLU A 32 4.86 6.69 0.10
C GLU A 32 5.28 6.05 1.43
N VAL A 33 5.39 4.72 1.47
CA VAL A 33 5.88 3.99 2.65
C VAL A 33 7.34 4.32 2.96
N ASP A 34 8.23 4.35 1.95
CA ASP A 34 9.64 4.70 2.13
C ASP A 34 9.79 6.14 2.67
N ARG A 35 8.96 7.08 2.22
CA ARG A 35 8.95 8.46 2.75
C ARG A 35 8.52 8.52 4.22
N VAL A 36 7.49 7.76 4.60
CA VAL A 36 7.05 7.68 5.99
C VAL A 36 8.14 7.07 6.86
N ASP A 37 8.85 6.05 6.37
CA ASP A 37 9.98 5.42 7.05
C ASP A 37 11.14 6.41 7.26
N GLU A 38 11.55 7.14 6.21
CA GLU A 38 12.57 8.18 6.31
C GLU A 38 12.19 9.26 7.33
N ALA A 39 10.94 9.72 7.32
CA ALA A 39 10.46 10.71 8.27
C ALA A 39 10.45 10.17 9.72
N LEU A 40 10.09 8.89 9.92
CA LEU A 40 10.16 8.22 11.22
C LEU A 40 11.60 8.07 11.71
N LEU A 41 12.56 7.75 10.83
CA LEU A 41 13.96 7.65 11.20
C LEU A 41 14.52 9.00 11.68
N ILE A 42 14.08 10.11 11.07
CA ILE A 42 14.54 11.46 11.42
C ILE A 42 13.86 11.96 12.71
N LYS A 43 12.53 11.84 12.79
CA LYS A 43 11.73 12.46 13.85
C LYS A 43 11.52 11.54 15.06
N GLY A 44 11.66 10.23 14.89
CA GLY A 44 11.42 9.20 15.90
C GLY A 44 9.93 8.84 16.09
N THR A 45 9.03 9.79 15.84
CA THR A 45 7.57 9.59 15.91
C THR A 45 6.86 10.47 14.89
N LEU A 46 5.75 9.98 14.33
CA LEU A 46 4.82 10.76 13.52
C LEU A 46 3.42 10.65 14.11
N ASP A 47 2.68 11.74 14.08
CA ASP A 47 1.24 11.67 14.32
C ASP A 47 0.46 11.29 13.05
N ALA A 48 -0.85 11.07 13.20
CA ALA A 48 -1.68 10.65 12.08
C ALA A 48 -1.79 11.69 10.96
N SER A 49 -1.82 12.99 11.30
CA SER A 49 -1.86 14.07 10.30
C SER A 49 -0.59 14.09 9.47
N GLU A 50 0.57 13.95 10.12
CA GLU A 50 1.86 13.94 9.44
C GLU A 50 2.00 12.79 8.45
N VAL A 51 1.53 11.59 8.82
CA VAL A 51 1.50 10.44 7.91
C VAL A 51 0.62 10.73 6.69
N VAL A 52 -0.56 11.31 6.89
CA VAL A 52 -1.48 11.66 5.78
C VAL A 52 -0.85 12.69 4.85
N GLU A 53 -0.18 13.71 5.39
CA GLU A 53 0.52 14.73 4.61
C GLU A 53 1.67 14.13 3.78
N LEU A 54 2.48 13.25 4.38
CA LEU A 54 3.58 12.58 3.69
C LEU A 54 3.09 11.70 2.54
N ILE A 55 1.97 10.99 2.72
CA ILE A 55 1.35 10.19 1.65
C ILE A 55 0.79 11.09 0.55
N ALA A 56 0.17 12.23 0.90
CA ALA A 56 -0.48 13.13 -0.05
C ALA A 56 0.50 13.88 -0.98
N GLN A 57 1.78 13.97 -0.62
CA GLN A 57 2.81 14.68 -1.40
C GLN A 57 3.13 14.03 -2.77
N GLN A 58 2.56 12.88 -3.13
CA GLN A 58 2.63 12.34 -4.50
C GLN A 58 1.29 12.44 -5.24
N PRO A 59 1.11 13.41 -6.16
CA PRO A 59 0.14 13.26 -7.22
C PRO A 59 0.71 12.21 -8.20
N ARG A 60 0.02 11.07 -8.34
CA ARG A 60 0.35 10.05 -9.35
C ARG A 60 0.54 10.76 -10.69
N LEU A 61 1.76 10.76 -11.22
CA LEU A 61 2.06 11.26 -12.55
C LEU A 61 1.23 10.42 -13.53
N LYS A 62 0.05 10.93 -13.93
CA LYS A 62 -0.65 10.42 -15.11
C LYS A 62 0.23 10.81 -16.30
N LEU A 63 0.95 9.84 -16.85
CA LEU A 63 1.47 9.93 -18.20
C LEU A 63 0.25 10.20 -19.10
N VAL A 64 0.03 11.48 -19.46
CA VAL A 64 -0.90 11.85 -20.52
C VAL A 64 -0.35 11.16 -21.76
N GLY A 65 -1.07 10.15 -22.26
CA GLY A 65 -0.78 9.55 -23.55
C GLY A 65 -0.68 10.69 -24.56
N GLY A 66 0.52 10.90 -25.09
CA GLY A 66 0.75 11.84 -26.17
C GLY A 66 -0.14 11.40 -27.32
N ASP A 67 -1.22 12.16 -27.52
CA ASP A 67 -2.13 11.94 -28.64
C ASP A 67 -1.31 12.09 -29.92
N ASP A 68 -1.27 11.01 -30.67
CA ASP A 68 -0.45 10.87 -31.87
C ASP A 68 -0.84 11.96 -32.87
N ARG A 69 0.19 12.67 -33.33
CA ARG A 69 0.11 13.56 -34.49
C ARG A 69 -0.50 12.79 -35.67
N LYS A 70 -1.71 13.16 -36.08
CA LYS A 70 -2.16 13.05 -37.47
C LYS A 70 -2.80 14.36 -37.90
N THR A 71 -1.95 15.32 -38.24
CA THR A 71 -2.23 16.21 -39.37
C THR A 71 -1.89 15.43 -40.63
N GLY A 72 -2.91 15.01 -41.36
CA GLY A 72 -2.85 14.44 -42.70
C GLY A 72 -4.18 14.72 -43.38
#